data_AF-A0AAP0M7N1-F1
#
_entry.id   AF-A0AAP0M7N1-F1
#
_cell.length_a   1.000
_cell.length_b   1.000
_cell.length_c   1.000
_cell.angle_alpha   90.00
_cell.angle_beta   90.00
_cell.angle_gamma   90.00
#
_symmetry.space_group_name_H-M   'P 1'
#
loop_
_entity.id
_entity.type
_entity.pdbx_description
1 polymer ?
#
loop_
_entity_poly.entity_id
_entity_poly.type
_entity_poly.pdbx_seq_one_letter_code
_entity_poly.pdbx_strand_id
1 'polypeptide(L)'
;MGIKDGGVDIDVDLGIDNIDKLRDEYLDDSGYIKLKTLESKLVNQREVNDDFKRSFVLFAIATIIFPKSGLNLAPYYLVFLKDTSAINKKNWATWAFKGLVEGIQKFKAGQHKVVNGCVLFLEVIFFKMISSILLCYFFFTLF
;
A
#
# COMPACT_ATOMS: atom_id res chain seq x y z
N MET A 1 -0.10 -17.49 -4.67
CA MET A 1 -0.61 -16.14 -5.02
C MET A 1 0.10 -15.15 -4.14
N GLY A 2 0.88 -14.23 -4.69
CA GLY A 2 1.68 -13.29 -3.91
C GLY A 2 2.05 -12.08 -4.76
N ILE A 3 2.30 -10.95 -4.11
CA ILE A 3 2.89 -9.78 -4.76
C ILE A 3 4.32 -10.19 -5.13
N LYS A 4 4.56 -10.42 -6.43
CA LYS A 4 5.89 -10.80 -6.90
C LYS A 4 6.80 -9.58 -6.85
N ASP A 5 8.04 -9.81 -6.43
CA ASP A 5 9.10 -8.84 -6.66
C ASP A 5 9.50 -8.86 -8.14
N GLY A 6 9.81 -7.69 -8.70
CA GLY A 6 10.05 -7.45 -10.11
C GLY A 6 8.94 -6.61 -10.78
N GLY A 7 9.22 -6.10 -11.97
CA GLY A 7 8.32 -5.19 -12.71
C GLY A 7 8.88 -3.77 -12.83
N VAL A 8 8.01 -2.83 -13.17
CA VAL A 8 8.35 -1.42 -13.35
C VAL A 8 8.32 -0.71 -12.01
N ASP A 9 9.39 0.01 -11.69
CA ASP A 9 9.46 0.80 -10.46
C ASP A 9 8.34 1.86 -10.41
N ILE A 10 7.86 2.09 -9.18
CA ILE A 10 6.86 3.10 -8.89
C ILE A 10 7.62 4.39 -8.60
N ASP A 11 7.60 5.31 -9.57
CA ASP A 11 8.16 6.65 -9.44
C ASP A 11 7.06 7.64 -9.06
N VAL A 12 7.20 8.21 -7.86
CA VAL A 12 6.24 9.14 -7.24
C VAL A 12 6.39 10.56 -7.80
N ASP A 13 7.48 10.85 -8.50
CA ASP A 13 7.83 12.20 -9.01
C ASP A 13 7.38 12.42 -10.46
N LEU A 14 6.66 11.46 -11.06
CA LEU A 14 6.12 11.59 -12.40
C LEU A 14 5.08 12.72 -12.44
N GLY A 15 5.35 13.70 -13.31
CA GLY A 15 4.56 14.91 -13.48
C GLY A 15 3.06 14.68 -13.50
N ILE A 16 2.35 15.55 -12.78
CA ILE A 16 0.90 15.57 -12.53
C ILE A 16 0.13 15.95 -13.82
N ASP A 17 0.68 15.65 -14.99
CA ASP A 17 0.10 16.10 -16.25
C ASP A 17 -1.09 15.22 -16.62
N ASN A 18 -2.25 15.86 -16.77
CA ASN A 18 -3.49 15.26 -17.26
C ASN A 18 -4.06 14.19 -16.29
N ILE A 19 -4.16 14.53 -14.99
CA ILE A 19 -4.94 13.80 -13.98
C ILE A 19 -6.20 14.55 -13.53
N ASP A 20 -6.54 15.69 -14.13
CA ASP A 20 -7.61 16.58 -13.67
C ASP A 20 -8.95 15.85 -13.52
N LYS A 21 -9.29 15.00 -14.50
CA LYS A 21 -10.49 14.15 -14.43
C LYS A 21 -10.49 13.21 -13.21
N LEU A 22 -9.34 12.62 -12.87
CA LEU A 22 -9.22 11.76 -11.70
C LEU A 22 -9.27 12.56 -10.40
N ARG A 23 -8.78 13.80 -10.41
CA ARG A 23 -8.86 14.70 -9.26
C ARG A 23 -10.31 15.03 -8.96
N ASP A 24 -11.07 15.42 -9.96
CA ASP A 24 -12.50 15.73 -9.82
C ASP A 24 -13.31 14.51 -9.35
N GLU A 25 -12.91 13.31 -9.75
CA GLU A 25 -13.62 12.07 -9.40
C GLU A 25 -13.27 11.53 -8.00
N TYR A 26 -12.04 11.69 -7.53
CA TYR A 26 -11.54 11.03 -6.31
C TYR A 26 -11.22 11.97 -5.15
N LEU A 27 -10.96 13.25 -5.42
CA LEU A 27 -10.69 14.22 -4.36
C LEU A 27 -12.01 14.76 -3.81
N ASP A 28 -12.05 14.95 -2.51
CA ASP A 28 -13.09 15.71 -1.85
C ASP A 28 -12.80 17.23 -1.90
N ASP A 29 -13.71 18.02 -1.32
CA ASP A 29 -13.56 19.48 -1.21
C ASP A 29 -12.29 19.91 -0.44
N SER A 30 -11.71 19.01 0.36
CA SER A 30 -10.46 19.26 1.08
C SER A 30 -9.20 18.90 0.28
N GLY A 31 -9.37 18.39 -0.94
CA GLY A 31 -8.30 17.98 -1.82
C GLY A 31 -7.65 16.65 -1.43
N TYR A 32 -8.36 15.79 -0.67
CA TYR A 32 -7.87 14.46 -0.27
C TYR A 32 -8.82 13.36 -0.74
N ILE A 33 -8.29 12.15 -0.87
CA ILE A 33 -9.09 10.96 -1.15
C ILE A 33 -9.51 10.35 0.19
N LYS A 34 -10.83 10.28 0.46
CA LYS A 34 -11.35 9.67 1.69
C LYS A 34 -11.44 8.15 1.57
N LEU A 35 -10.89 7.45 2.55
CA LEU A 35 -10.92 5.98 2.61
C LEU A 35 -12.36 5.43 2.65
N LYS A 36 -13.26 6.09 3.39
CA LYS A 36 -14.69 5.71 3.45
C LYS A 36 -15.39 5.79 2.09
N THR A 37 -15.00 6.74 1.24
CA THR A 37 -15.56 6.86 -0.11
C THR A 37 -15.11 5.70 -0.99
N LEU A 38 -13.84 5.31 -0.89
CA LEU A 38 -13.31 4.14 -1.61
C LEU A 38 -13.99 2.85 -1.14
N GLU A 39 -14.17 2.67 0.17
CA GLU A 39 -14.89 1.53 0.74
C GLU A 39 -16.32 1.43 0.19
N SER A 40 -17.07 2.55 0.21
CA SER A 40 -18.41 2.60 -0.34
C SER A 40 -18.44 2.28 -1.84
N LYS A 41 -17.50 2.82 -2.64
CA LYS A 41 -17.38 2.48 -4.06
C LYS A 41 -17.18 0.96 -4.24
N LEU A 42 -16.25 0.37 -3.50
CA LEU A 42 -15.91 -1.05 -3.61
C LEU A 42 -17.06 -1.99 -3.20
N VAL A 43 -17.82 -1.64 -2.16
CA VAL A 43 -18.98 -2.43 -1.70
C VAL A 43 -20.14 -2.36 -2.68
N ASN A 44 -20.36 -1.21 -3.31
CA ASN A 44 -21.51 -0.99 -4.19
C ASN A 44 -21.24 -1.39 -5.66
N GLN A 45 -19.98 -1.53 -6.06
CA GLN A 45 -19.62 -1.96 -7.40
C GLN A 45 -19.75 -3.46 -7.59
N ARG A 46 -20.46 -3.85 -8.66
CA ARG A 46 -20.66 -5.27 -9.03
C ARG A 46 -19.74 -5.74 -10.16
N GLU A 47 -19.12 -4.80 -10.88
CA GLU A 47 -18.27 -5.09 -12.03
C GLU A 47 -16.82 -4.69 -11.76
N VAL A 48 -15.89 -5.52 -12.21
CA VAL A 48 -14.45 -5.27 -12.11
C VAL A 48 -13.99 -4.40 -13.30
N ASN A 49 -14.44 -3.15 -13.29
CA ASN A 49 -14.05 -2.14 -14.27
C ASN A 49 -12.81 -1.35 -13.82
N ASP A 50 -12.42 -0.33 -14.58
CA ASP A 50 -11.24 0.47 -14.26
C ASP A 50 -11.41 1.31 -12.98
N ASP A 51 -12.61 1.83 -12.70
CA ASP A 51 -12.89 2.55 -11.46
C ASP A 51 -12.78 1.64 -10.23
N PHE A 52 -13.24 0.39 -10.34
CA PHE A 52 -13.04 -0.62 -9.31
C PHE A 52 -11.56 -0.89 -9.07
N LYS A 53 -10.76 -1.11 -10.12
CA LYS A 53 -9.31 -1.35 -9.99
C LYS A 53 -8.60 -0.18 -9.31
N ARG A 54 -8.91 1.05 -9.71
CA ARG A 54 -8.34 2.26 -9.11
C ARG A 54 -8.72 2.39 -7.64
N SER A 55 -10.01 2.25 -7.33
CA SER A 55 -10.53 2.30 -5.95
C SER A 55 -9.90 1.22 -5.07
N PHE A 56 -9.76 0.01 -5.60
CA PHE A 56 -9.16 -1.11 -4.89
C PHE A 56 -7.68 -0.86 -4.59
N VAL A 57 -6.91 -0.38 -5.57
CA VAL A 57 -5.49 -0.09 -5.36
C VAL A 57 -5.30 1.06 -4.38
N LEU A 58 -6.08 2.14 -4.46
CA LEU A 58 -6.04 3.22 -3.45
C LEU A 58 -6.35 2.70 -2.05
N PHE A 59 -7.37 1.85 -1.94
CA PHE A 59 -7.74 1.24 -0.66
C PHE A 59 -6.62 0.34 -0.13
N ALA A 60 -6.01 -0.49 -0.98
CA ALA A 60 -4.87 -1.34 -0.62
C ALA A 60 -3.63 -0.52 -0.23
N ILE A 61 -3.37 0.59 -0.92
CA ILE A 61 -2.30 1.53 -0.55
C ILE A 61 -2.53 2.07 0.86
N ALA A 62 -3.76 2.49 1.15
CA ALA A 62 -4.12 3.10 2.43
C ALA A 62 -4.08 2.15 3.62
N THR A 63 -4.38 0.88 3.39
CA THR A 63 -4.63 -0.11 4.46
C THR A 63 -3.51 -1.14 4.60
N ILE A 64 -2.89 -1.53 3.49
CA ILE A 64 -1.90 -2.60 3.45
C ILE A 64 -0.51 -2.01 3.25
N ILE A 65 -0.28 -1.23 2.20
CA ILE A 65 1.07 -0.79 1.80
C ILE A 65 1.58 0.35 2.68
N PHE A 66 0.72 1.32 2.98
CA PHE A 66 1.02 2.45 3.85
C PHE A 66 -0.16 2.66 4.80
N PRO A 67 -0.41 1.74 5.75
CA PRO A 67 -1.37 1.96 6.82
C PRO A 67 -1.06 3.28 7.51
N LYS A 68 -1.94 4.26 7.33
CA LYS A 68 -1.87 5.57 7.98
C LYS A 68 -2.94 5.60 9.07
N SER A 69 -2.63 6.26 10.19
CA SER A 69 -3.60 6.51 11.26
C SER A 69 -4.74 7.46 10.82
N GLY A 70 -4.63 8.10 9.65
CA GLY A 70 -5.63 9.00 9.08
C GLY A 70 -6.40 8.38 7.91
N LEU A 71 -7.66 8.80 7.76
CA LEU A 71 -8.59 8.31 6.72
C LEU A 71 -8.43 9.01 5.36
N ASN A 72 -7.39 9.80 5.17
CA ASN A 72 -7.19 10.66 4.00
C ASN A 72 -5.90 10.28 3.27
N LEU A 73 -6.00 10.06 1.95
CA LEU A 73 -4.87 9.84 1.06
C LEU A 73 -4.56 11.10 0.27
N ALA A 74 -3.28 11.35 0.06
CA ALA A 74 -2.81 12.48 -0.71
C ALA A 74 -3.08 12.29 -2.23
N PRO A 75 -3.32 13.36 -2.99
CA PRO A 75 -3.63 13.29 -4.42
C PRO A 75 -2.60 12.58 -5.30
N TYR A 76 -1.33 12.59 -4.90
CA TYR A 76 -0.24 12.05 -5.72
C TYR A 76 -0.41 10.56 -6.04
N TYR A 77 -1.17 9.80 -5.22
CA TYR A 77 -1.44 8.39 -5.50
C TYR A 77 -2.29 8.17 -6.77
N LEU A 78 -2.97 9.21 -7.29
CA LEU A 78 -3.73 9.13 -8.53
C LEU A 78 -2.85 8.97 -9.77
N VAL A 79 -1.59 9.44 -9.71
CA VAL A 79 -0.64 9.36 -10.84
C VAL A 79 -0.41 7.91 -11.26
N PHE A 80 -0.36 6.98 -10.31
CA PHE A 80 -0.15 5.55 -10.56
C PHE A 80 -1.32 4.86 -11.23
N LEU A 81 -2.49 5.51 -11.25
CA LEU A 81 -3.77 4.88 -11.52
C LEU A 81 -4.40 5.38 -12.83
N LYS A 82 -3.70 6.27 -13.54
CA LYS A 82 -4.06 6.75 -14.87
C LYS A 82 -4.24 5.59 -15.85
N ASP A 83 -3.24 4.70 -15.90
CA ASP A 83 -3.27 3.48 -16.70
C ASP A 83 -3.51 2.26 -15.81
N THR A 84 -4.76 1.79 -15.77
CA THR A 84 -5.15 0.60 -15.00
C THR A 84 -4.53 -0.68 -15.55
N SER A 85 -4.13 -0.70 -16.81
CA SER A 85 -3.45 -1.85 -17.44
C SER A 85 -1.98 -1.98 -17.01
N ALA A 86 -1.39 -0.88 -16.51
CA ALA A 86 -0.03 -0.86 -16.01
C ALA A 86 0.07 -1.24 -14.52
N ILE A 87 -1.04 -1.22 -13.77
CA ILE A 87 -1.08 -1.52 -12.33
C ILE A 87 -0.44 -2.87 -12.04
N ASN A 88 -0.76 -3.92 -12.79
CA ASN A 88 -0.22 -5.26 -12.55
C ASN A 88 1.27 -5.41 -12.94
N LYS A 89 1.84 -4.44 -13.66
CA LYS A 89 3.26 -4.43 -14.06
C LYS A 89 4.14 -3.70 -13.04
N LYS A 90 3.55 -2.99 -12.08
CA LYS A 90 4.30 -2.22 -11.07
C LYS A 90 4.89 -3.12 -9.99
N ASN A 91 6.10 -2.79 -9.55
CA ASN A 91 6.76 -3.50 -8.45
C ASN A 91 6.25 -3.01 -7.08
N TRP A 92 5.03 -3.42 -6.73
CA TRP A 92 4.39 -3.07 -5.47
C TRP A 92 5.16 -3.61 -4.25
N ALA A 93 5.81 -4.78 -4.38
CA ALA A 93 6.56 -5.40 -3.29
C ALA A 93 7.76 -4.55 -2.90
N THR A 94 8.61 -4.19 -3.88
CA THR A 94 9.77 -3.33 -3.63
C THR A 94 9.35 -1.95 -3.12
N TRP A 95 8.28 -1.37 -3.67
CA TRP A 95 7.80 -0.06 -3.21
C TRP A 95 7.32 -0.09 -1.76
N ALA A 96 6.54 -1.11 -1.38
CA ALA A 96 6.09 -1.31 -0.01
C ALA A 96 7.28 -1.52 0.96
N PHE A 97 8.27 -2.31 0.52
CA PHE A 97 9.47 -2.59 1.30
C PHE A 97 10.32 -1.33 1.52
N LYS A 98 10.58 -0.55 0.46
CA LYS A 98 11.28 0.75 0.56
C LYS A 98 10.56 1.68 1.53
N GLY A 99 9.23 1.75 1.44
CA GLY A 99 8.39 2.53 2.35
C GLY A 99 8.53 2.12 3.83
N LEU A 100 8.63 0.81 4.11
CA LEU A 100 8.89 0.31 5.46
C LEU A 100 10.31 0.68 5.95
N VAL A 101 11.33 0.51 5.10
CA VAL A 101 12.71 0.85 5.44
C VAL A 101 12.84 2.34 5.79
N GLU A 102 12.26 3.22 4.98
CA GLU A 102 12.20 4.66 5.24
C GLU A 102 11.46 4.97 6.56
N GLY A 103 10.32 4.31 6.80
CA GLY A 103 9.55 4.47 8.03
C GLY A 103 10.36 4.10 9.28
N ILE A 104 11.12 3.00 9.23
CA ILE A 104 12.03 2.58 10.31
C ILE A 104 13.16 3.59 10.49
N GLN A 105 13.75 4.09 9.40
CA GLN A 105 14.82 5.10 9.47
C GLN A 105 14.32 6.40 10.13
N LYS A 106 13.14 6.89 9.74
CA LYS A 106 12.51 8.09 10.32
C LYS A 106 12.17 7.91 11.80
N PHE A 107 11.70 6.72 12.18
CA PHE A 107 11.48 6.38 13.58
C PHE A 107 12.80 6.39 14.39
N LYS A 108 13.86 5.74 13.87
CA LYS A 108 15.19 5.73 14.51
C LYS A 108 15.81 7.12 14.63
N ALA A 109 15.57 8.00 13.66
CA ALA A 109 16.01 9.38 13.68
C ALA A 109 15.18 10.30 14.60
N GLY A 110 14.17 9.77 15.31
CA GLY A 110 13.30 10.55 16.19
C GLY A 110 12.32 11.47 15.46
N GLN A 111 12.22 11.38 14.13
CA GLN A 111 11.33 12.23 13.34
C GLN A 111 9.86 11.82 13.52
N HIS A 112 9.61 10.52 13.68
CA HIS A 112 8.27 9.97 13.91
C HIS A 112 8.23 9.22 15.25
N LYS A 113 7.13 9.38 15.99
CA LYS A 113 6.90 8.67 17.27
C LYS A 113 6.54 7.19 17.09
N VAL A 114 6.16 6.79 15.89
CA VAL A 114 5.75 5.42 15.53
C VAL A 114 6.39 5.02 14.20
N VAL A 115 6.59 3.73 14.00
CA VAL A 115 7.06 3.18 12.72
C VAL A 115 5.92 3.28 11.70
N ASN A 116 6.16 3.99 10.59
CA ASN A 116 5.23 4.11 9.47
C ASN A 116 5.63 3.14 8.33
N GLY A 117 4.75 2.98 7.32
CA GLY A 117 4.97 2.09 6.19
C GLY A 117 4.19 0.77 6.32
N CYS A 118 4.51 -0.23 5.49
CA CYS A 118 3.82 -1.52 5.49
C CYS A 118 4.22 -2.38 6.71
N VAL A 119 3.64 -2.10 7.88
CA VAL A 119 3.90 -2.87 9.12
C VAL A 119 3.47 -4.34 8.99
N LEU A 120 2.53 -4.65 8.09
CA LEU A 120 2.14 -6.04 7.79
C LEU A 120 3.32 -6.91 7.35
N PHE A 121 4.34 -6.35 6.69
CA PHE A 121 5.56 -7.13 6.40
C PHE A 121 6.30 -7.54 7.68
N LEU A 122 6.33 -6.67 8.70
CA LEU A 122 6.91 -7.02 10.00
C LEU A 122 6.10 -8.11 10.68
N GLU A 123 4.77 -8.04 10.63
CA GLU A 123 3.89 -9.07 11.19
C GLU A 123 4.11 -10.43 10.53
N VAL A 124 4.18 -10.48 9.19
CA VAL A 124 4.44 -11.72 8.44
C VAL A 124 5.84 -12.28 8.74
N ILE A 125 6.86 -11.41 8.80
CA ILE A 125 8.23 -11.82 9.14
C ILE A 125 8.29 -12.35 10.58
N PHE A 126 7.62 -11.67 11.53
CA PHE A 126 7.56 -12.08 12.92
C PHE A 126 6.87 -13.44 13.07
N PHE A 127 5.75 -13.65 12.39
CA PHE A 127 5.05 -14.94 12.40
C PHE A 127 5.92 -16.07 11.82
N LYS A 128 6.64 -15.79 10.73
CA LYS A 128 7.57 -16.75 10.14
C LYS A 128 8.73 -17.08 11.07
N MET A 129 9.27 -16.07 11.76
CA MET A 129 10.33 -16.25 12.74
C MET A 129 9.86 -17.09 13.93
N ILE A 130 8.69 -16.79 14.49
CA ILE A 130 8.08 -17.58 15.56
C ILE A 130 7.83 -19.02 15.11
N SER A 131 7.24 -19.22 13.94
CA SER A 131 6.98 -20.57 13.41
C SER A 131 8.28 -21.36 13.23
N SER A 132 9.34 -20.72 12.73
CA SER A 132 10.66 -21.33 12.60
C SER A 132 11.28 -21.66 13.97
N ILE A 133 11.14 -20.77 14.96
CA ILE A 133 11.61 -20.98 16.33
C ILE A 133 10.83 -22.13 16.98
N LEU A 134 9.51 -22.16 16.86
CA LEU A 134 8.68 -23.27 17.35
C LEU A 134 9.04 -24.60 16.71
N LEU A 135 9.33 -24.62 15.39
CA LEU A 135 9.84 -25.81 14.70
C LEU A 135 11.21 -26.24 15.26
N CYS A 136 12.11 -25.29 15.51
CA CYS A 136 13.41 -25.58 16.14
C CYS A 136 13.26 -26.09 17.58
N TYR A 137 12.37 -25.52 18.39
CA TYR A 137 12.07 -26.01 19.74
C TYR A 137 11.43 -27.41 19.70
N PHE A 138 10.50 -27.68 18.78
CA PHE A 138 9.92 -29.01 18.62
C PHE A 138 10.99 -30.05 18.23
N PHE A 139 11.93 -29.69 17.34
CA PHE A 139 13.03 -30.56 16.95
C PHE A 139 14.02 -30.82 18.10
N PHE A 140 14.30 -29.82 18.94
CA PHE A 140 15.23 -29.95 20.08
C PHE A 140 14.62 -30.66 21.30
N THR A 141 13.29 -30.79 21.37
CA THR A 141 12.61 -31.48 22.47
C THR A 141 12.27 -32.94 22.13
N LEU A 142 12.36 -33.33 20.86
CA LEU A 142 12.08 -34.67 20.35
C LEU A 142 13.35 -35.49 19.99
N PHE A 143 14.54 -34.95 20.26
CA PHE A 143 15.82 -35.65 20.15
C PHE A 143 16.63 -35.52 21.44
#